data_AF-A0A8J4ITK7-F1
#
_entry.id   AF-A0A8J4ITK7-F1
#
_cell.length_a   1.000
_cell.length_b   1.000
_cell.length_c   1.000
_cell.angle_alpha   90.00
_cell.angle_beta   90.00
_cell.angle_gamma   90.00
#
_symmetry.space_group_name_H-M   'P 1'
#
loop_
_entity.id
_entity.type
_entity.pdbx_description
1 polymer ?
#
loop_
_entity_poly.entity_id
_entity_poly.type
_entity_poly.pdbx_seq_one_letter_code
_entity_poly.pdbx_strand_id
1 'polypeptide(L)'
;SSPHLVQVRERIRINGQPISKELFSKYFWLVYNRLEETKDPVHASMPAYFRFLTIMAFHVFLQEKVDLAVVEVGIGGAYDCTNIIRAPVVCGVSSLGIDHTSILGDTMEKIAWQKGGIFKPGVPAFTVAQPERPLEVLRDRAQERECLLYLCPELDAFEGGRRVLELGLAGTHQRSNAALALQLARTWLQRRSCRGKVGGQGWGGQTPLWPLGSQRSTRSPPGLGELKEVPPGTELAGRPVPLAPAFQPTDAMIQGLRDTEWLGRTQVLPRGPVTWYLDGAHTTSSVQACVRWFRQAALNQDKPHDGSEVRVLLFNATGDRDMAALLKLLL
;
A
#
# COMPACT_ATOMS: atom_id res chain seq x y z
N SER A 1 3.93 7.27 7.03
CA SER A 1 4.18 7.29 5.58
C SER A 1 5.50 7.98 5.26
N SER A 2 5.99 7.85 4.03
CA SER A 2 7.23 8.48 3.58
C SER A 2 7.20 8.82 2.07
N PRO A 3 7.91 9.87 1.62
CA PRO A 3 8.51 10.95 2.41
C PRO A 3 7.44 11.86 3.06
N HIS A 4 7.87 12.91 3.77
CA HIS A 4 6.98 14.02 4.13
C HIS A 4 7.05 15.11 3.05
N LEU A 5 5.98 15.90 2.92
CA LEU A 5 5.92 17.02 1.98
C LEU A 5 6.47 18.30 2.61
N VAL A 6 6.00 18.67 3.80
CA VAL A 6 6.37 19.94 4.46
C VAL A 6 7.08 19.69 5.78
N GLN A 7 6.58 18.76 6.60
CA GLN A 7 7.10 18.56 7.96
C GLN A 7 7.26 17.08 8.31
N VAL A 8 8.36 16.78 9.03
CA VAL A 8 8.72 15.41 9.44
C VAL A 8 7.60 14.68 10.21
N ARG A 9 6.76 15.42 10.96
CA ARG A 9 5.62 14.87 11.71
C ARG A 9 4.61 14.17 10.82
N GLU A 10 4.50 14.53 9.54
CA GLU A 10 3.61 13.86 8.59
C GLU A 10 3.92 12.36 8.43
N ARG A 11 5.14 11.93 8.79
CA ARG A 11 5.53 10.52 8.73
C ARG A 11 4.83 9.67 9.79
N ILE A 12 4.34 10.28 10.89
CA ILE A 12 3.68 9.61 12.01
C ILE A 12 2.33 10.27 12.24
N ARG A 13 1.25 9.56 11.88
CA ARG A 13 -0.12 10.06 11.98
C ARG A 13 -0.95 9.20 12.91
N ILE A 14 -1.81 9.84 13.68
CA ILE A 14 -2.85 9.18 14.48
C ILE A 14 -4.19 9.73 14.01
N ASN A 15 -5.12 8.84 13.68
CA ASN A 15 -6.44 9.19 13.13
C ASN A 15 -6.34 10.13 11.91
N GLY A 16 -5.40 9.86 11.02
CA GLY A 16 -5.17 10.63 9.79
C GLY A 16 -4.38 11.93 9.98
N GLN A 17 -4.16 12.40 11.22
CA GLN A 17 -3.51 13.67 11.50
C GLN A 17 -2.05 13.50 11.95
N PRO A 18 -1.09 14.33 11.47
CA PRO A 18 0.27 14.34 11.99
C PRO A 18 0.28 14.59 13.51
N ILE A 19 1.08 13.81 14.26
CA ILE A 19 1.23 14.03 15.71
C ILE A 19 1.69 15.45 16.01
N SER A 20 1.31 16.02 17.16
CA SER A 20 1.66 17.41 17.51
C SER A 20 3.18 17.63 17.64
N LYS A 21 3.62 18.89 17.65
CA LYS A 21 5.05 19.23 17.83
C LYS A 21 5.54 18.75 19.20
N GLU A 22 4.70 18.86 20.22
CA GLU A 22 4.97 18.50 21.60
C GLU A 22 5.10 16.98 21.74
N LEU A 23 4.18 16.21 21.16
CA LEU A 23 4.26 14.74 21.14
C LEU A 23 5.49 14.27 20.36
N PHE A 24 5.76 14.87 19.19
CA PHE A 24 6.94 14.54 18.41
C PHE A 24 8.22 14.75 19.20
N SER A 25 8.40 15.94 19.81
CA SER A 25 9.57 16.26 20.62
C SER A 25 9.71 15.34 21.84
N LYS A 26 8.61 15.06 22.54
CA LYS A 26 8.57 14.13 23.68
C LYS A 26 9.11 12.76 23.29
N TYR A 27 8.56 12.16 22.23
CA TYR A 27 8.95 10.81 21.81
C TYR A 27 10.31 10.76 21.13
N PHE A 28 10.71 11.84 20.45
CA PHE A 28 12.06 11.98 19.92
C PHE A 28 13.08 11.84 21.05
N TRP A 29 12.99 12.66 22.09
CA TRP A 29 13.97 12.64 23.19
C TRP A 29 13.91 11.35 24.00
N LEU A 30 12.73 10.79 24.24
CA LEU A 30 12.59 9.52 24.94
C LEU A 30 13.31 8.39 24.19
N VAL A 31 13.06 8.25 22.89
CA VAL A 31 13.67 7.19 22.07
C VAL A 31 15.17 7.46 21.87
N TYR A 32 15.55 8.71 21.59
CA TYR A 32 16.95 9.11 21.43
C TYR A 32 17.77 8.79 22.67
N ASN A 33 17.35 9.27 23.85
CA ASN A 33 18.08 9.06 25.09
C ASN A 33 18.17 7.57 25.43
N ARG A 34 17.07 6.82 25.26
CA ARG A 34 17.10 5.38 25.51
C ARG A 34 18.10 4.64 24.61
N LEU A 35 18.17 4.99 23.33
CA LEU A 35 19.13 4.38 22.41
C LEU A 35 20.57 4.80 22.75
N GLU A 36 20.79 6.07 23.08
CA GLU A 36 22.11 6.58 23.48
C GLU A 36 22.62 5.92 24.77
N GLU A 37 21.74 5.69 25.74
CA GLU A 37 22.06 5.04 27.02
C GLU A 37 22.35 3.54 26.88
N THR A 38 21.74 2.87 25.89
CA THR A 38 21.78 1.41 25.76
C THR A 38 22.64 0.91 24.60
N LYS A 39 23.14 1.80 23.74
CA LYS A 39 24.04 1.42 22.65
C LYS A 39 25.37 0.92 23.21
N ASP A 40 25.97 -0.03 22.51
CA ASP A 40 27.36 -0.41 22.77
C ASP A 40 28.26 0.83 22.57
N PRO A 41 28.97 1.29 23.61
CA PRO A 41 29.73 2.54 23.54
C PRO A 41 30.93 2.46 22.58
N VAL A 42 31.37 1.26 22.23
CA VAL A 42 32.55 1.01 21.39
C VAL A 42 32.13 0.71 19.95
N HIS A 43 31.05 -0.05 19.75
CA HIS A 43 30.71 -0.63 18.44
C HIS A 43 29.40 -0.13 17.83
N ALA A 44 28.55 0.60 18.56
CA ALA A 44 27.25 1.02 18.06
C ALA A 44 27.12 2.55 17.92
N SER A 45 26.76 2.98 16.71
CA SER A 45 26.35 4.34 16.41
C SER A 45 24.82 4.47 16.44
N MET A 46 24.34 5.71 16.53
CA MET A 46 22.90 5.98 16.44
C MET A 46 22.33 5.50 15.10
N PRO A 47 21.09 4.97 15.08
CA PRO A 47 20.48 4.52 13.84
C PRO A 47 20.36 5.64 12.80
N ALA A 48 20.59 5.31 11.53
CA ALA A 48 20.36 6.24 10.43
C ALA A 48 18.94 6.82 10.47
N TYR A 49 18.77 8.05 9.98
CA TYR A 49 17.55 8.87 10.09
C TYR A 49 16.24 8.10 9.89
N PHE A 50 16.12 7.33 8.81
CA PHE A 50 14.88 6.59 8.51
C PHE A 50 14.63 5.43 9.49
N ARG A 51 15.68 4.74 9.93
CA ARG A 51 15.60 3.67 10.93
C ARG A 51 15.19 4.23 12.29
N PHE A 52 15.79 5.35 12.70
CA PHE A 52 15.43 6.05 13.93
C PHE A 52 13.95 6.46 13.92
N LEU A 53 13.49 7.10 12.84
CA LEU A 53 12.08 7.51 12.72
C LEU A 53 11.12 6.31 12.71
N THR A 54 11.52 5.18 12.14
CA THR A 54 10.71 3.95 12.17
C THR A 54 10.57 3.41 13.59
N ILE A 55 11.67 3.36 14.35
CA ILE A 55 11.64 2.97 15.78
C ILE A 55 10.74 3.92 16.56
N MET A 56 10.90 5.23 16.35
CA MET A 56 10.08 6.25 17.00
C MET A 56 8.60 6.09 16.64
N ALA A 57 8.26 5.83 15.38
CA ALA A 57 6.88 5.61 14.96
C ALA A 57 6.23 4.41 15.68
N PHE A 58 6.93 3.28 15.76
CA PHE A 58 6.42 2.13 16.52
C PHE A 58 6.28 2.43 18.01
N HIS A 59 7.24 3.14 18.60
CA HIS A 59 7.13 3.56 20.00
C HIS A 59 5.91 4.45 20.23
N VAL A 60 5.69 5.46 19.38
CA VAL A 60 4.50 6.33 19.43
C VAL A 60 3.22 5.49 19.36
N PHE A 61 3.09 4.60 18.38
CA PHE A 61 1.88 3.79 18.21
C PHE A 61 1.58 2.89 19.42
N LEU A 62 2.62 2.35 20.06
CA LEU A 62 2.47 1.54 21.27
C LEU A 62 2.06 2.40 22.48
N GLN A 63 2.70 3.55 22.67
CA GLN A 63 2.41 4.44 23.82
C GLN A 63 1.04 5.11 23.71
N GLU A 64 0.66 5.53 22.51
CA GLU A 64 -0.65 6.12 22.21
C GLU A 64 -1.75 5.05 22.02
N LYS A 65 -1.40 3.77 22.20
CA LYS A 65 -2.33 2.62 22.23
C LYS A 65 -3.26 2.55 21.02
N VAL A 66 -2.72 2.75 19.81
CA VAL A 66 -3.53 2.68 18.59
C VAL A 66 -4.10 1.28 18.38
N ASP A 67 -5.35 1.18 17.90
CA ASP A 67 -5.98 -0.10 17.56
C ASP A 67 -5.30 -0.84 16.40
N LEU A 68 -4.76 -0.07 15.45
CA LEU A 68 -4.16 -0.53 14.21
C LEU A 68 -3.12 0.50 13.76
N ALA A 69 -1.96 0.00 13.31
CA ALA A 69 -0.99 0.81 12.58
C ALA A 69 -0.98 0.38 11.11
N VAL A 70 -1.14 1.36 10.20
CA VAL A 70 -0.88 1.17 8.77
C VAL A 70 0.56 1.59 8.50
N VAL A 71 1.39 0.65 8.07
CA VAL A 71 2.84 0.86 7.93
C VAL A 71 3.22 0.79 6.46
N GLU A 72 3.59 1.95 5.92
CA GLU A 72 4.15 2.06 4.58
C GLU A 72 5.63 1.68 4.60
N VAL A 73 6.03 0.84 3.65
CA VAL A 73 7.43 0.49 3.41
C VAL A 73 8.18 1.70 2.87
N GLY A 74 9.39 1.96 3.37
CA GLY A 74 10.23 3.04 2.85
C GLY A 74 10.72 2.78 1.42
N ILE A 75 11.65 1.84 1.27
CA ILE A 75 12.23 1.46 -0.02
C ILE A 75 12.30 -0.07 -0.13
N GLY A 76 11.78 -0.61 -1.23
CA GLY A 76 11.79 -2.05 -1.49
C GLY A 76 10.77 -2.79 -0.62
N GLY A 77 11.25 -3.56 0.36
CA GLY A 77 10.41 -4.34 1.27
C GLY A 77 11.20 -5.37 2.06
N ALA A 78 11.91 -6.28 1.38
CA ALA A 78 12.65 -7.37 2.00
C ALA A 78 13.62 -6.89 3.10
N TYR A 79 14.38 -5.83 2.81
CA TYR A 79 15.40 -5.26 3.70
C TYR A 79 15.03 -3.89 4.28
N ASP A 80 13.78 -3.46 4.11
CA ASP A 80 13.31 -2.20 4.66
C ASP A 80 13.21 -2.29 6.19
N CYS A 81 13.51 -1.19 6.90
CA CYS A 81 13.48 -1.21 8.37
C CYS A 81 12.08 -1.35 8.96
N THR A 82 11.02 -1.13 8.19
CA THR A 82 9.65 -1.45 8.61
C THR A 82 9.37 -2.95 8.63
N ASN A 83 10.15 -3.77 7.91
CA ASN A 83 9.92 -5.22 7.77
C ASN A 83 10.29 -6.05 9.01
N ILE A 84 10.43 -5.41 10.17
CA ILE A 84 10.60 -6.06 11.48
C ILE A 84 9.28 -6.58 12.05
N ILE A 85 8.14 -6.19 11.49
CA ILE A 85 6.82 -6.68 11.89
C ILE A 85 6.73 -8.16 11.55
N ARG A 86 6.62 -9.01 12.57
CA ARG A 86 6.67 -10.48 12.41
C ARG A 86 5.38 -11.05 11.84
N ALA A 87 4.24 -10.55 12.32
CA ALA A 87 2.91 -11.05 11.96
C ALA A 87 1.93 -9.88 11.72
N PRO A 88 2.05 -9.15 10.60
CA PRO A 88 1.03 -8.19 10.22
C PRO A 88 -0.30 -8.91 9.96
N VAL A 89 -1.42 -8.21 10.12
CA VAL A 89 -2.75 -8.83 9.93
C VAL A 89 -3.00 -9.19 8.46
N VAL A 90 -2.48 -8.35 7.57
CA VAL A 90 -2.58 -8.45 6.11
C VAL A 90 -1.44 -7.65 5.46
N CYS A 91 -0.96 -8.07 4.30
CA CYS A 91 0.04 -7.36 3.50
C CYS A 91 -0.54 -6.91 2.15
N GLY A 92 -0.03 -5.80 1.60
CA GLY A 92 -0.44 -5.29 0.29
C GLY A 92 0.74 -4.79 -0.53
N VAL A 93 0.77 -5.14 -1.81
CA VAL A 93 1.72 -4.60 -2.81
C VAL A 93 0.93 -3.84 -3.86
N SER A 94 1.12 -2.53 -3.94
CA SER A 94 0.48 -1.69 -4.97
C SER A 94 1.16 -1.84 -6.34
N SER A 95 0.78 -1.04 -7.32
CA SER A 95 1.33 -1.08 -8.68
C SER A 95 2.86 -0.99 -8.67
N LEU A 96 3.52 -1.91 -9.37
CA LEU A 96 4.96 -1.90 -9.55
C LEU A 96 5.35 -0.94 -10.66
N GLY A 97 6.44 -0.22 -10.46
CA GLY A 97 7.06 0.63 -11.48
C GLY A 97 8.58 0.60 -11.30
N ILE A 98 9.29 0.87 -12.39
CA ILE A 98 10.74 1.09 -12.34
C ILE A 98 11.00 2.37 -11.55
N ASP A 99 11.60 2.21 -10.38
CA ASP A 99 11.99 3.29 -9.47
C ASP A 99 13.11 2.78 -8.56
N HIS A 100 13.95 3.69 -8.06
CA HIS A 100 15.07 3.37 -7.17
C HIS A 100 15.99 2.24 -7.68
N THR A 101 16.32 2.24 -8.96
CA THR A 101 17.05 1.14 -9.63
C THR A 101 18.43 0.86 -9.04
N SER A 102 19.10 1.87 -8.48
CA SER A 102 20.38 1.73 -7.77
C SER A 102 20.31 0.85 -6.52
N ILE A 103 19.13 0.70 -5.92
CA ILE A 103 18.90 -0.07 -4.68
C ILE A 103 18.10 -1.34 -4.97
N LEU A 104 17.07 -1.24 -5.81
CA LEU A 104 16.10 -2.30 -6.02
C LEU A 104 16.41 -3.21 -7.22
N GLY A 105 17.36 -2.80 -8.05
CA GLY A 105 17.67 -3.43 -9.33
C GLY A 105 17.02 -2.71 -10.52
N ASP A 106 17.51 -3.05 -11.70
CA ASP A 106 17.20 -2.44 -13.00
C ASP A 106 16.01 -3.07 -13.72
N THR A 107 15.37 -4.09 -13.14
CA THR A 107 14.20 -4.75 -13.74
C THR A 107 12.99 -4.79 -12.80
N MET A 108 11.79 -4.87 -13.37
CA MET A 108 10.56 -4.93 -12.57
C MET A 108 10.47 -6.21 -11.72
N GLU A 109 11.10 -7.30 -12.17
CA GLU A 109 11.19 -8.57 -11.44
C GLU A 109 12.04 -8.43 -10.17
N LYS A 110 13.19 -7.75 -10.24
CA LYS A 110 14.02 -7.47 -9.06
C LYS A 110 13.27 -6.59 -8.05
N ILE A 111 12.53 -5.58 -8.55
CA ILE A 111 11.66 -4.74 -7.72
C ILE A 111 10.53 -5.56 -7.09
N ALA A 112 9.88 -6.44 -7.86
CA ALA A 112 8.83 -7.33 -7.35
C ALA A 112 9.36 -8.23 -6.23
N TRP A 113 10.56 -8.80 -6.40
CA TRP A 113 11.21 -9.62 -5.38
C TRP A 113 11.41 -8.86 -4.07
N GLN A 114 11.91 -7.62 -4.17
CA GLN A 114 12.10 -6.73 -3.02
C GLN A 114 10.77 -6.42 -2.33
N LYS A 115 9.73 -6.01 -3.09
CA LYS A 115 8.43 -5.64 -2.50
C LYS A 115 7.68 -6.84 -1.92
N GLY A 116 7.75 -8.01 -2.56
CA GLY A 116 7.22 -9.27 -2.03
C GLY A 116 7.92 -9.75 -0.76
N GLY A 117 9.08 -9.17 -0.40
CA GLY A 117 9.78 -9.48 0.83
C GLY A 117 9.04 -9.14 2.13
N ILE A 118 7.95 -8.36 2.06
CA ILE A 118 7.06 -8.07 3.19
C ILE A 118 6.10 -9.22 3.51
N PHE A 119 5.94 -10.20 2.62
CA PHE A 119 5.08 -11.35 2.86
C PHE A 119 5.58 -12.19 4.04
N LYS A 120 4.65 -12.71 4.83
CA LYS A 120 4.90 -13.45 6.07
C LYS A 120 4.09 -14.75 6.10
N PRO A 121 4.62 -15.82 6.72
CA PRO A 121 3.92 -17.10 6.86
C PRO A 121 2.50 -16.96 7.42
N GLY A 122 1.52 -17.56 6.73
CA GLY A 122 0.11 -17.54 7.11
C GLY A 122 -0.59 -16.17 7.04
N VAL A 123 0.09 -15.12 6.59
CA VAL A 123 -0.48 -13.77 6.45
C VAL A 123 -0.98 -13.56 5.01
N PRO A 124 -2.26 -13.24 4.80
CA PRO A 124 -2.81 -13.02 3.47
C PRO A 124 -2.17 -11.77 2.87
N ALA A 125 -1.82 -11.87 1.60
CA ALA A 125 -1.23 -10.82 0.81
C ALA A 125 -2.14 -10.47 -0.37
N PHE A 126 -2.18 -9.19 -0.72
CA PHE A 126 -2.93 -8.68 -1.86
C PHE A 126 -2.01 -7.90 -2.79
N THR A 127 -2.24 -8.02 -4.09
CA THR A 127 -1.62 -7.17 -5.10
C THR A 127 -2.68 -6.66 -6.08
N VAL A 128 -2.37 -5.62 -6.83
CA VAL A 128 -3.18 -5.14 -7.97
C VAL A 128 -2.68 -5.76 -9.28
N ALA A 129 -3.31 -5.44 -10.41
CA ALA A 129 -2.82 -5.84 -11.72
C ALA A 129 -1.36 -5.41 -11.92
N GLN A 130 -0.53 -6.34 -12.41
CA GLN A 130 0.88 -6.13 -12.72
C GLN A 130 1.20 -6.75 -14.09
N PRO A 131 2.33 -6.39 -14.72
CA PRO A 131 2.86 -7.19 -15.82
C PRO A 131 3.11 -8.63 -15.37
N GLU A 132 3.02 -9.56 -16.32
CA GLU A 132 3.04 -11.02 -16.07
C GLU A 132 4.27 -11.46 -15.25
N ARG A 133 5.48 -11.14 -15.71
CA ARG A 133 6.73 -11.55 -15.03
C ARG A 133 6.86 -11.01 -13.59
N PRO A 134 6.64 -9.72 -13.30
CA PRO A 134 6.58 -9.23 -11.92
C PRO A 134 5.50 -9.91 -11.06
N LEU A 135 4.34 -10.25 -11.64
CA LEU A 135 3.29 -10.97 -10.91
C LEU A 135 3.73 -12.40 -10.55
N GLU A 136 4.40 -13.09 -11.46
CA GLU A 136 5.01 -14.41 -11.21
C GLU A 136 6.00 -14.34 -10.06
N VAL A 137 6.88 -13.33 -10.04
CA VAL A 137 7.80 -13.14 -8.91
C VAL A 137 7.04 -12.94 -7.60
N LEU A 138 5.99 -12.13 -7.56
CA LEU A 138 5.19 -11.98 -6.34
C LEU A 138 4.53 -13.30 -5.91
N ARG A 139 4.03 -14.10 -6.85
CA ARG A 139 3.48 -15.44 -6.56
C ARG A 139 4.54 -16.34 -5.95
N ASP A 140 5.71 -16.42 -6.55
CA ASP A 140 6.79 -17.29 -6.10
C ASP A 140 7.28 -16.86 -4.70
N ARG A 141 7.33 -15.54 -4.44
CA ARG A 141 7.60 -14.98 -3.10
C ARG A 141 6.53 -15.35 -2.08
N ALA A 142 5.26 -15.36 -2.46
CA ALA A 142 4.19 -15.78 -1.57
C ALA A 142 4.29 -17.27 -1.23
N GLN A 143 4.67 -18.10 -2.21
CA GLN A 143 4.92 -19.53 -2.00
C GLN A 143 6.13 -19.77 -1.07
N GLU A 144 7.27 -19.12 -1.32
CA GLU A 144 8.45 -19.19 -0.44
C GLU A 144 8.16 -18.75 1.00
N ARG A 145 7.23 -17.81 1.16
CA ARG A 145 6.82 -17.27 2.46
C ARG A 145 5.60 -17.95 3.04
N GLU A 146 5.15 -19.06 2.45
CA GLU A 146 4.01 -19.86 2.92
C GLU A 146 2.75 -19.00 3.19
N CYS A 147 2.43 -18.12 2.24
CA CYS A 147 1.32 -17.21 2.36
C CYS A 147 0.44 -17.20 1.10
N LEU A 148 -0.83 -16.84 1.27
CA LEU A 148 -1.76 -16.73 0.15
C LEU A 148 -1.65 -15.34 -0.46
N LEU A 149 -1.40 -15.27 -1.77
CA LEU A 149 -1.45 -14.04 -2.55
C LEU A 149 -2.72 -14.00 -3.39
N TYR A 150 -3.39 -12.85 -3.37
CA TYR A 150 -4.57 -12.58 -4.16
C TYR A 150 -4.42 -11.36 -5.04
N LEU A 151 -5.00 -11.44 -6.24
CA LEU A 151 -5.17 -10.29 -7.11
C LEU A 151 -6.44 -9.54 -6.71
N CYS A 152 -6.34 -8.23 -6.51
CA CYS A 152 -7.52 -7.40 -6.26
C CYS A 152 -8.35 -7.29 -7.54
N PRO A 153 -9.68 -7.41 -7.47
CA PRO A 153 -10.53 -7.10 -8.60
C PRO A 153 -10.51 -5.58 -8.86
N GLU A 154 -10.88 -5.21 -10.07
CA GLU A 154 -11.08 -3.80 -10.42
C GLU A 154 -12.16 -3.16 -9.54
N LEU A 155 -12.07 -1.84 -9.34
CA LEU A 155 -12.94 -1.12 -8.42
C LEU A 155 -14.45 -1.29 -8.76
N ASP A 156 -14.76 -1.43 -10.04
CA ASP A 156 -16.11 -1.65 -10.59
C ASP A 156 -16.78 -2.90 -10.00
N ALA A 157 -15.99 -3.92 -9.64
CA ALA A 157 -16.51 -5.14 -9.04
C ALA A 157 -17.13 -4.91 -7.65
N PHE A 158 -16.73 -3.83 -6.96
CA PHE A 158 -17.28 -3.43 -5.64
C PHE A 158 -18.53 -2.54 -5.77
N GLU A 159 -18.78 -1.98 -6.95
CA GLU A 159 -19.90 -1.05 -7.21
C GLU A 159 -21.25 -1.79 -7.33
N GLY A 160 -21.20 -3.11 -7.59
CA GLY A 160 -22.39 -3.97 -7.69
C GLY A 160 -23.42 -3.48 -8.72
N GLY A 161 -23.00 -2.68 -9.70
CA GLY A 161 -23.84 -2.07 -10.73
C GLY A 161 -24.83 -1.01 -10.23
N ARG A 162 -24.72 -0.53 -8.98
CA ARG A 162 -25.72 0.37 -8.38
C ARG A 162 -25.19 1.75 -8.01
N ARG A 163 -23.88 1.89 -7.74
CA ARG A 163 -23.27 3.16 -7.32
C ARG A 163 -21.82 3.21 -7.76
N VAL A 164 -21.47 4.22 -8.57
CA VAL A 164 -20.07 4.55 -8.85
C VAL A 164 -19.40 4.98 -7.55
N LEU A 165 -18.27 4.37 -7.22
CA LEU A 165 -17.49 4.74 -6.04
C LEU A 165 -16.71 6.02 -6.34
N GLU A 166 -17.14 7.11 -5.70
CA GLU A 166 -16.44 8.38 -5.75
C GLU A 166 -15.20 8.34 -4.85
N LEU A 167 -14.05 8.71 -5.41
CA LEU A 167 -12.77 8.74 -4.71
C LEU A 167 -12.37 10.19 -4.42
N GLY A 168 -11.83 10.44 -3.23
CA GLY A 168 -11.26 11.76 -2.87
C GLY A 168 -9.99 12.11 -3.65
N LEU A 169 -9.32 11.12 -4.23
CA LEU A 169 -8.13 11.29 -5.06
C LEU A 169 -8.46 11.12 -6.54
N ALA A 170 -8.01 12.08 -7.35
CA ALA A 170 -8.20 12.04 -8.79
C ALA A 170 -7.20 11.11 -9.50
N GLY A 171 -7.57 10.65 -10.69
CA GLY A 171 -6.73 9.84 -11.57
C GLY A 171 -7.11 8.35 -11.59
N THR A 172 -7.02 7.74 -12.77
CA THR A 172 -7.44 6.35 -13.00
C THR A 172 -6.69 5.33 -12.17
N HIS A 173 -5.39 5.57 -11.92
CA HIS A 173 -4.54 4.74 -11.08
C HIS A 173 -5.00 4.69 -9.61
N GLN A 174 -5.79 5.66 -9.15
CA GLN A 174 -6.34 5.62 -7.79
C GLN A 174 -7.43 4.57 -7.64
N ARG A 175 -8.05 4.09 -8.73
CA ARG A 175 -9.05 3.02 -8.69
C ARG A 175 -8.43 1.70 -8.19
N SER A 176 -7.25 1.35 -8.68
CA SER A 176 -6.55 0.14 -8.22
C SER A 176 -6.02 0.29 -6.79
N ASN A 177 -5.55 1.48 -6.41
CA ASN A 177 -5.18 1.79 -5.01
C ASN A 177 -6.37 1.64 -4.05
N ALA A 178 -7.55 2.15 -4.44
CA ALA A 178 -8.79 2.03 -3.68
C ALA A 178 -9.23 0.58 -3.55
N ALA A 179 -9.19 -0.22 -4.62
CA ALA A 179 -9.52 -1.64 -4.59
C ALA A 179 -8.59 -2.42 -3.63
N LEU A 180 -7.29 -2.13 -3.66
CA LEU A 180 -6.33 -2.71 -2.71
C LEU A 180 -6.67 -2.29 -1.27
N ALA A 181 -6.91 -1.00 -1.02
CA ALA A 181 -7.26 -0.48 0.30
C ALA A 181 -8.54 -1.15 0.86
N LEU A 182 -9.57 -1.35 0.02
CA LEU A 182 -10.80 -2.05 0.40
C LEU A 182 -10.52 -3.49 0.84
N GLN A 183 -9.72 -4.25 0.09
CA GLN A 183 -9.40 -5.63 0.44
C GLN A 183 -8.56 -5.72 1.74
N LEU A 184 -7.59 -4.83 1.92
CA LEU A 184 -6.80 -4.76 3.16
C LEU A 184 -7.69 -4.43 4.36
N ALA A 185 -8.56 -3.41 4.24
CA ALA A 185 -9.46 -2.99 5.30
C ALA A 185 -10.47 -4.10 5.67
N ARG A 186 -11.09 -4.73 4.67
CA ARG A 186 -12.00 -5.87 4.89
C ARG A 186 -11.32 -7.01 5.61
N THR A 187 -10.12 -7.38 5.16
CA THR A 187 -9.37 -8.50 5.75
C THR A 187 -9.04 -8.23 7.22
N TRP A 188 -8.62 -7.00 7.53
CA TRP A 188 -8.38 -6.60 8.92
C TRP A 188 -9.64 -6.67 9.79
N LEU A 189 -10.77 -6.12 9.30
CA LEU A 189 -12.05 -6.15 10.02
C LEU A 189 -12.51 -7.59 10.30
N GLN A 190 -12.48 -8.46 9.30
CA GLN A 190 -12.88 -9.87 9.45
C GLN A 190 -12.02 -10.59 10.51
N ARG A 191 -10.70 -10.39 10.46
CA ARG A 191 -9.77 -11.02 11.42
C ARG A 191 -9.93 -10.47 12.84
N ARG A 192 -10.27 -9.20 13.01
CA ARG A 192 -10.59 -8.61 14.31
C ARG A 192 -11.90 -9.17 14.88
N SER A 193 -12.95 -9.26 14.07
CA SER A 193 -14.25 -9.80 14.49
C SER A 193 -14.17 -11.28 14.92
N CYS A 194 -13.32 -12.08 14.27
CA CYS A 194 -13.10 -13.47 14.68
C CYS A 194 -12.40 -13.57 16.04
N ARG A 195 -11.44 -12.69 16.36
CA ARG A 195 -10.77 -12.67 17.67
C ARG A 195 -11.73 -12.35 18.83
N GLY A 196 -12.75 -11.52 18.61
CA GLY A 196 -13.75 -11.18 19.62
C GLY A 196 -14.75 -12.30 19.94
N LYS A 197 -14.84 -13.35 19.11
CA LYS A 197 -15.75 -14.50 19.32
C LYS A 197 -15.07 -15.72 19.97
N VAL A 198 -13.75 -15.75 20.07
CA VAL A 198 -12.99 -16.84 20.70
C VAL A 198 -12.73 -16.51 22.18
N GLY A 199 -13.82 -16.35 22.93
CA GLY A 199 -13.84 -16.38 24.39
C GLY A 199 -14.36 -17.74 24.85
N GLY A 200 -13.64 -18.81 24.53
CA GLY A 200 -14.03 -20.18 24.89
C GLY A 200 -13.50 -21.21 23.89
N GLN A 201 -12.50 -21.98 24.33
CA GLN A 201 -11.95 -23.20 23.72
C GLN A 201 -11.03 -23.05 22.48
N GLY A 202 -9.79 -23.53 22.67
CA GLY A 202 -9.01 -24.33 21.72
C GLY A 202 -8.63 -23.73 20.36
N TRP A 203 -7.34 -23.48 20.15
CA TRP A 203 -6.77 -23.26 18.82
C TRP A 203 -7.03 -24.46 17.89
N GLY A 204 -7.97 -24.29 16.98
CA GLY A 204 -8.08 -25.02 15.71
C GLY A 204 -8.18 -24.00 14.59
N GLY A 205 -7.22 -24.02 13.67
CA GLY A 205 -7.12 -23.05 12.58
C GLY A 205 -8.36 -23.05 11.69
N GLN A 206 -9.20 -22.03 11.82
CA GLN A 206 -10.18 -21.67 10.80
C GLN A 206 -9.68 -20.42 10.09
N THR A 207 -8.93 -20.66 9.01
CA THR A 207 -8.70 -19.70 7.95
C THR A 207 -10.08 -19.22 7.45
N PRO A 208 -10.30 -17.90 7.25
CA PRO A 208 -11.51 -17.44 6.57
C PRO A 208 -11.63 -18.20 5.25
N LEU A 209 -12.78 -18.85 5.03
CA LEU A 209 -13.08 -19.62 3.83
C LEU A 209 -13.08 -18.68 2.62
N TRP A 210 -11.91 -18.46 2.05
CA TRP A 210 -11.80 -18.08 0.66
C TRP A 210 -12.16 -19.31 -0.16
N PRO A 211 -13.03 -19.20 -1.17
CA PRO A 211 -13.30 -20.33 -2.04
C PRO A 211 -12.03 -20.68 -2.81
N LEU A 212 -11.28 -21.65 -2.32
CA LEU A 212 -10.50 -22.52 -3.18
C LEU A 212 -11.53 -23.22 -4.07
N GLY A 213 -11.52 -22.90 -5.36
CA GLY A 213 -12.47 -23.44 -6.32
C GLY A 213 -12.47 -24.97 -6.25
N SER A 214 -13.50 -25.54 -5.62
CA SER A 214 -13.86 -26.93 -5.78
C SER A 214 -15.10 -26.96 -6.67
N GLN A 215 -14.92 -27.41 -7.91
CA GLN A 215 -16.06 -27.80 -8.73
C GLN A 215 -16.66 -29.04 -8.08
N ARG A 216 -17.82 -28.88 -7.45
CA ARG A 216 -18.72 -29.98 -7.09
C ARG A 216 -19.29 -30.55 -8.37
N SER A 217 -18.83 -31.74 -8.78
CA SER A 217 -19.58 -32.60 -9.67
C SER A 217 -20.50 -33.48 -8.82
N THR A 218 -21.79 -33.44 -9.14
CA THR A 218 -22.87 -34.19 -8.50
C THR A 218 -22.84 -35.67 -8.92
N ARG A 219 -22.67 -36.59 -7.96
CA ARG A 219 -23.34 -37.92 -7.85
C ARG A 219 -22.72 -38.71 -6.68
N SER A 220 -23.55 -39.41 -5.90
CA SER A 220 -23.17 -40.24 -4.72
C SER A 220 -23.25 -41.76 -5.05
N PRO A 221 -22.86 -42.70 -4.15
CA PRO A 221 -21.66 -43.55 -4.27
C PRO A 221 -22.03 -45.07 -4.45
N PRO A 222 -21.09 -46.05 -4.53
CA PRO A 222 -20.41 -46.59 -3.33
C PRO A 222 -18.96 -47.10 -3.54
N GLY A 223 -18.19 -47.24 -2.45
CA GLY A 223 -16.98 -48.07 -2.40
C GLY A 223 -15.90 -47.53 -1.46
N LEU A 224 -15.65 -48.23 -0.34
CA LEU A 224 -14.51 -47.99 0.56
C LEU A 224 -13.19 -47.98 -0.23
N GLY A 225 -12.43 -46.90 -0.11
CA GLY A 225 -11.09 -46.77 -0.66
C GLY A 225 -10.33 -45.68 0.08
N GLU A 226 -9.19 -46.05 0.64
CA GLU A 226 -8.30 -45.31 1.53
C GLU A 226 -8.02 -43.85 1.12
N LEU A 227 -7.92 -42.98 2.13
CA LEU A 227 -7.36 -41.64 2.03
C LEU A 227 -5.91 -41.76 1.55
N LYS A 228 -5.64 -41.48 0.27
CA LYS A 228 -4.27 -41.24 -0.20
C LYS A 228 -3.81 -39.90 0.34
N GLU A 229 -2.87 -39.96 1.28
CA GLU A 229 -2.03 -38.83 1.66
C GLU A 229 -1.39 -38.23 0.39
N VAL A 230 -1.52 -36.92 0.23
CA VAL A 230 -0.86 -36.17 -0.84
C VAL A 230 0.58 -35.93 -0.37
N PRO A 231 1.61 -36.34 -1.12
CA PRO A 231 2.99 -36.13 -0.70
C PRO A 231 3.32 -34.63 -0.72
N PRO A 232 4.21 -34.15 0.19
CA PRO A 232 4.68 -32.77 0.15
C PRO A 232 5.61 -32.63 -1.06
N GLY A 233 5.11 -32.01 -2.13
CA GLY A 233 5.91 -31.81 -3.35
C GLY A 233 5.16 -31.57 -4.66
N THR A 234 3.83 -31.42 -4.67
CA THR A 234 3.13 -31.04 -5.90
C THR A 234 3.36 -29.57 -6.24
N GLU A 235 4.05 -29.34 -7.36
CA GLU A 235 4.34 -28.05 -7.97
C GLU A 235 3.09 -27.15 -8.04
N LEU A 236 3.08 -26.08 -7.25
CA LEU A 236 2.21 -24.91 -7.41
C LEU A 236 2.75 -23.94 -8.48
N ALA A 237 3.91 -24.25 -9.05
CA ALA A 237 4.55 -23.46 -10.09
C ALA A 237 3.61 -23.35 -11.31
N GLY A 238 3.32 -22.11 -11.71
CA GLY A 238 2.49 -21.84 -12.89
C GLY A 238 0.99 -21.68 -12.66
N ARG A 239 0.44 -21.89 -11.44
CA ARG A 239 -0.97 -21.53 -11.20
C ARG A 239 -1.12 -19.99 -11.19
N PRO A 240 -2.18 -19.44 -11.81
CA PRO A 240 -2.42 -18.01 -11.79
C PRO A 240 -2.72 -17.54 -10.37
N VAL A 241 -2.33 -16.30 -10.05
CA VAL A 241 -2.71 -15.68 -8.77
C VAL A 241 -4.23 -15.57 -8.70
N PRO A 242 -4.90 -16.17 -7.70
CA PRO A 242 -6.34 -16.17 -7.63
C PRO A 242 -6.90 -14.75 -7.44
N LEU A 243 -7.98 -14.44 -8.15
CA LEU A 243 -8.73 -13.21 -7.96
C LEU A 243 -9.44 -13.21 -6.61
N ALA A 244 -9.42 -12.07 -5.94
CA ALA A 244 -10.17 -11.88 -4.72
C ALA A 244 -11.66 -11.62 -4.97
N PRO A 245 -12.62 -12.28 -4.26
CA PRO A 245 -14.00 -11.89 -4.25
C PRO A 245 -14.14 -10.41 -3.90
N ALA A 246 -14.82 -9.72 -4.80
CA ALA A 246 -15.41 -8.45 -4.48
C ALA A 246 -16.48 -8.60 -3.38
N PHE A 247 -16.88 -7.48 -2.83
CA PHE A 247 -17.90 -7.39 -1.80
C PHE A 247 -18.54 -6.02 -1.86
N GLN A 248 -19.71 -5.88 -1.24
CA GLN A 248 -20.35 -4.59 -1.07
C GLN A 248 -19.63 -3.81 0.04
N PRO A 249 -18.98 -2.67 -0.27
CA PRO A 249 -18.34 -1.84 0.74
C PRO A 249 -19.38 -1.30 1.73
N THR A 250 -18.99 -1.17 3.00
CA THR A 250 -19.84 -0.51 4.01
C THR A 250 -19.85 1.00 3.79
N ASP A 251 -20.83 1.70 4.35
CA ASP A 251 -20.89 3.16 4.26
C ASP A 251 -19.62 3.82 4.80
N ALA A 252 -19.03 3.27 5.87
CA ALA A 252 -17.75 3.75 6.42
C ALA A 252 -16.58 3.58 5.44
N MET A 253 -16.55 2.49 4.66
CA MET A 253 -15.53 2.30 3.62
C MET A 253 -15.73 3.28 2.47
N ILE A 254 -16.97 3.48 2.02
CA ILE A 254 -17.30 4.42 0.96
C ILE A 254 -16.94 5.84 1.39
N GLN A 255 -17.29 6.23 2.61
CA GLN A 255 -16.94 7.52 3.18
C GLN A 255 -15.43 7.68 3.29
N GLY A 256 -14.71 6.65 3.76
CA GLY A 256 -13.25 6.68 3.82
C GLY A 256 -12.58 6.89 2.46
N LEU A 257 -13.08 6.24 1.39
CA LEU A 257 -12.59 6.46 0.03
C LEU A 257 -12.85 7.88 -0.47
N ARG A 258 -14.03 8.43 -0.18
CA ARG A 258 -14.42 9.80 -0.54
C ARG A 258 -13.59 10.85 0.19
N ASP A 259 -13.35 10.65 1.48
CA ASP A 259 -12.63 11.61 2.34
C ASP A 259 -11.11 11.44 2.28
N THR A 260 -10.61 10.52 1.44
CA THR A 260 -9.17 10.31 1.31
C THR A 260 -8.53 11.52 0.66
N GLU A 261 -7.70 12.22 1.43
CA GLU A 261 -6.83 13.28 0.96
C GLU A 261 -5.36 12.86 1.00
N TRP A 262 -4.58 13.33 0.02
CA TRP A 262 -3.15 13.10 0.00
C TRP A 262 -2.42 14.33 -0.56
N LEU A 263 -1.86 15.14 0.33
CA LEU A 263 -1.17 16.38 -0.04
C LEU A 263 -0.04 16.09 -1.03
N GLY A 264 0.06 16.93 -2.06
CA GLY A 264 1.02 16.75 -3.15
C GLY A 264 0.69 15.63 -4.15
N ARG A 265 -0.53 15.09 -4.16
CA ARG A 265 -1.03 14.17 -5.19
C ARG A 265 -2.31 14.71 -5.78
N THR A 266 -2.28 15.05 -7.07
CA THR A 266 -3.42 15.60 -7.82
C THR A 266 -4.13 16.72 -7.05
N GLN A 267 -3.37 17.59 -6.40
CA GLN A 267 -3.89 18.58 -5.46
C GLN A 267 -4.13 19.92 -6.17
N VAL A 268 -5.35 20.45 -6.07
CA VAL A 268 -5.71 21.78 -6.56
C VAL A 268 -5.80 22.75 -5.39
N LEU A 269 -5.07 23.87 -5.46
CA LEU A 269 -5.08 24.90 -4.41
C LEU A 269 -5.36 26.28 -5.02
N PRO A 270 -6.61 26.78 -4.92
CA PRO A 270 -6.94 28.16 -5.27
C PRO A 270 -6.31 29.14 -4.26
N ARG A 271 -5.61 30.17 -4.76
CA ARG A 271 -4.96 31.23 -3.98
C ARG A 271 -5.18 32.58 -4.66
N GLY A 272 -6.34 33.18 -4.41
CA GLY A 272 -6.74 34.43 -5.05
C GLY A 272 -6.83 34.24 -6.58
N PRO A 273 -6.12 35.03 -7.39
CA PRO A 273 -6.14 34.90 -8.85
C PRO A 273 -5.30 33.72 -9.38
N VAL A 274 -4.56 33.01 -8.51
CA VAL A 274 -3.67 31.91 -8.93
C VAL A 274 -4.23 30.58 -8.45
N THR A 275 -4.42 29.63 -9.35
CA THR A 275 -4.67 28.24 -9.01
C THR A 275 -3.36 27.45 -9.12
N TRP A 276 -2.99 26.77 -8.04
CA TRP A 276 -1.85 25.84 -8.04
C TRP A 276 -2.34 24.41 -8.30
N TYR A 277 -1.67 23.71 -9.21
CA TYR A 277 -1.85 22.29 -9.47
C TYR A 277 -0.59 21.56 -9.05
N LEU A 278 -0.65 20.81 -7.95
CA LEU A 278 0.51 20.19 -7.31
C LEU A 278 0.46 18.67 -7.45
N ASP A 279 1.53 18.08 -7.99
CA ASP A 279 1.74 16.63 -7.98
C ASP A 279 3.23 16.28 -7.85
N GLY A 280 3.55 15.34 -6.96
CA GLY A 280 4.90 14.80 -6.75
C GLY A 280 5.29 13.67 -7.71
N ALA A 281 4.76 13.67 -8.94
CA ALA A 281 5.09 12.70 -9.98
C ALA A 281 6.58 12.79 -10.36
N HIS A 282 7.26 11.64 -10.42
CA HIS A 282 8.71 11.59 -10.63
C HIS A 282 9.18 10.34 -11.39
N THR A 283 8.25 9.60 -11.97
CA THR A 283 8.50 8.49 -12.90
C THR A 283 7.75 8.78 -14.19
N THR A 284 8.14 8.18 -15.31
CA THR A 284 7.46 8.36 -16.60
C THR A 284 5.95 8.09 -16.50
N SER A 285 5.56 7.00 -15.85
CA SER A 285 4.16 6.62 -15.69
C SER A 285 3.38 7.59 -14.79
N SER A 286 3.97 8.05 -13.68
CA SER A 286 3.32 9.02 -12.79
C SER A 286 3.23 10.41 -13.42
N VAL A 287 4.23 10.85 -14.18
CA VAL A 287 4.20 12.14 -14.90
C VAL A 287 3.11 12.13 -15.96
N GLN A 288 2.97 11.04 -16.73
CA GLN A 288 1.86 10.90 -17.67
C GLN A 288 0.49 10.92 -16.97
N ALA A 289 0.37 10.30 -15.80
CA ALA A 289 -0.85 10.35 -15.00
C ALA A 289 -1.16 11.77 -14.53
N CYS A 290 -0.14 12.50 -14.06
CA CYS A 290 -0.23 13.91 -13.67
C CYS A 290 -0.70 14.80 -14.85
N VAL A 291 -0.10 14.65 -16.04
CA VAL A 291 -0.49 15.41 -17.23
C VAL A 291 -1.95 15.17 -17.60
N ARG A 292 -2.41 13.91 -17.58
CA ARG A 292 -3.82 13.58 -17.84
C ARG A 292 -4.75 14.22 -16.81
N TRP A 293 -4.39 14.13 -15.53
CA TRP A 293 -5.15 14.77 -14.47
C TRP A 293 -5.21 16.29 -14.64
N PHE A 294 -4.07 16.95 -14.85
CA PHE A 294 -4.00 18.40 -15.04
C PHE A 294 -4.87 18.86 -16.20
N ARG A 295 -4.80 18.18 -17.36
CA ARG A 295 -5.66 18.49 -18.51
C ARG A 295 -7.14 18.44 -18.15
N GLN A 296 -7.57 17.44 -17.39
CA GLN A 296 -8.96 17.33 -16.95
C GLN A 296 -9.33 18.38 -15.90
N ALA A 297 -8.47 18.59 -14.90
CA ALA A 297 -8.71 19.52 -13.80
C ALA A 297 -8.77 20.98 -14.29
N ALA A 298 -7.86 21.36 -15.19
CA ALA A 298 -7.81 22.70 -15.77
C ALA A 298 -9.00 23.00 -16.69
N LEU A 299 -9.57 21.99 -17.37
CA LEU A 299 -10.78 22.16 -18.17
C LEU A 299 -12.04 22.38 -17.33
N ASN A 300 -12.05 21.85 -16.10
CA ASN A 300 -13.19 21.93 -15.20
C ASN A 300 -13.21 23.21 -14.35
N GLN A 301 -12.22 24.10 -14.48
CA GLN A 301 -12.23 25.39 -13.78
C GLN A 301 -13.01 26.45 -14.55
N ASP A 302 -13.70 27.31 -13.79
CA ASP A 302 -14.30 28.53 -14.32
C ASP A 302 -13.21 29.40 -14.95
N LYS A 303 -13.40 29.73 -16.23
CA LYS A 303 -12.49 30.60 -16.95
C LYS A 303 -12.66 32.05 -16.47
N PRO A 304 -11.58 32.85 -16.42
CA PRO A 304 -11.68 34.28 -16.16
C PRO A 304 -12.66 34.93 -17.14
N HIS A 305 -13.47 35.90 -16.66
CA HIS A 305 -14.45 36.60 -17.48
C HIS A 305 -13.83 37.37 -18.66
N ASP A 306 -12.57 37.79 -18.55
CA ASP A 306 -11.80 38.47 -19.60
C ASP A 306 -11.06 37.51 -20.54
N GLY A 307 -11.15 36.19 -20.29
CA GLY A 307 -10.50 35.15 -21.08
C GLY A 307 -8.98 35.07 -20.96
N SER A 308 -8.34 35.87 -20.09
CA SER A 308 -6.89 35.89 -19.93
C SER A 308 -6.41 34.74 -19.02
N GLU A 309 -5.96 33.64 -19.63
CA GLU A 309 -5.39 32.50 -18.90
C GLU A 309 -3.90 32.33 -19.27
N VAL A 310 -3.02 32.43 -18.27
CA VAL A 310 -1.59 32.10 -18.43
C VAL A 310 -1.29 30.83 -17.64
N ARG A 311 -0.68 29.85 -18.30
CA ARG A 311 -0.26 28.60 -17.66
C ARG A 311 1.25 28.57 -17.53
N VAL A 312 1.73 28.39 -16.31
CA VAL A 312 3.16 28.30 -15.99
C VAL A 312 3.44 26.90 -15.44
N LEU A 313 4.38 26.20 -16.07
CA LEU A 313 4.89 24.93 -15.57
C LEU A 313 6.10 25.18 -14.67
N LEU A 314 6.00 24.75 -13.41
CA LEU A 314 7.15 24.65 -12.51
C LEU A 314 7.50 23.17 -12.37
N PHE A 315 8.68 22.79 -12.87
CA PHE A 315 9.18 21.42 -12.83
C PHE A 315 10.51 21.38 -12.08
N ASN A 316 10.62 20.45 -11.14
CA ASN A 316 11.86 20.17 -10.43
C ASN A 316 12.03 18.65 -10.28
N ALA A 317 13.24 18.17 -10.55
CA ALA A 317 13.61 16.77 -10.39
C ALA A 317 14.99 16.68 -9.76
N THR A 318 15.21 15.66 -8.94
CA THR A 318 16.46 15.42 -8.23
C THR A 318 16.95 13.98 -8.46
N GLY A 319 18.25 13.74 -8.24
CA GLY A 319 18.88 12.43 -8.41
C GLY A 319 19.11 12.03 -9.85
N ASP A 320 19.32 10.73 -10.08
CA ASP A 320 19.79 10.18 -11.37
C ASP A 320 18.65 9.91 -12.38
N ARG A 321 17.58 10.71 -12.33
CA ARG A 321 16.41 10.53 -13.19
C ARG A 321 16.67 11.15 -14.57
N ASP A 322 16.10 10.55 -15.62
CA ASP A 322 16.12 11.13 -16.96
C ASP A 322 15.19 12.36 -17.04
N MET A 323 15.74 13.52 -16.65
CA MET A 323 15.01 14.79 -16.59
C MET A 323 14.51 15.23 -17.96
N ALA A 324 15.26 14.94 -19.04
CA ALA A 324 14.87 15.31 -20.39
C ALA A 324 13.64 14.50 -20.84
N ALA A 325 13.63 13.19 -20.58
CA ALA A 325 12.49 12.34 -20.87
C ALA A 325 11.24 12.74 -20.06
N LEU A 326 11.39 13.10 -18.77
CA LEU A 326 10.28 13.55 -17.95
C LEU A 326 9.73 14.91 -18.40
N LEU A 327 10.61 15.88 -18.68
CA LEU A 327 10.20 17.22 -19.13
C LEU A 327 9.48 17.15 -20.48
N LYS A 328 9.92 16.29 -21.39
CA LYS A 328 9.27 16.07 -22.69
C LYS A 328 7.81 15.61 -22.58
N LEU A 329 7.41 14.97 -21.47
CA LEU A 329 6.03 14.55 -21.24
C LEU A 329 5.14 15.69 -20.74
N LEU A 330 5.74 16.73 -20.14
CA LEU A 330 5.05 17.87 -19.53
C LEU A 330 4.80 19.02 -20.52
N LEU A 331 5.59 19.07 -21.60
CA LEU A 331 5.47 20.03 -22.70
C LEU A 331 4.54 19.47 -23.80
#